data_AF-A0A645CFK8-F1
#
_entry.id   AF-A0A645CFK8-F1
#
_cell.length_a   1.000
_cell.length_b   1.000
_cell.length_c   1.000
_cell.angle_alpha   90.00
_cell.angle_beta   90.00
_cell.angle_gamma   90.00
#
_symmetry.space_group_name_H-M   'P 1'
#
loop_
_entity.id
_entity.type
_entity.pdbx_description
1 polymer ?
#
loop_
_entity_poly.entity_id
_entity_poly.type
_entity_poly.pdbx_seq_one_letter_code
_entity_poly.pdbx_strand_id
1 'polypeptide(L)'
;MGYQESLVCIRPQRMFDAMVRKCEQAFRDGYYQSLGAEPESVITLKQPLGGMPPGTRLLWVCGDRDFHNETGILNGRLKTVGLYRLNVIPAERLFSCDSDAKLHGIKLDADSKSSENTYLRRDSFQNYTQRMHSREEIER
;
A
#
# COMPACT_ATOMS: atom_id res chain seq x y z
N MET A 1 -20.64 -0.28 11.23
CA MET A 1 -19.77 -0.65 10.11
C MET A 1 -18.39 -0.16 10.44
N GLY A 2 -17.43 -1.08 10.56
CA GLY A 2 -16.09 -0.74 11.04
C GLY A 2 -15.19 -0.52 9.85
N TYR A 3 -15.08 0.71 9.38
CA TYR A 3 -14.05 1.09 8.43
C TYR A 3 -12.69 0.85 9.09
N GLN A 4 -11.79 0.17 8.40
CA GLN A 4 -10.45 -0.10 8.93
C GLN A 4 -9.40 0.18 7.85
N GLU A 5 -8.37 0.89 8.26
CA GLU A 5 -7.20 1.16 7.43
C GLU A 5 -6.12 0.12 7.74
N SER A 6 -5.50 -0.42 6.69
CA SER A 6 -4.44 -1.41 6.85
C SER A 6 -3.29 -1.17 5.89
N LEU A 7 -2.09 -1.44 6.39
CA LEU A 7 -0.84 -1.39 5.64
C LEU A 7 -0.41 -2.82 5.29
N VAL A 8 -0.22 -3.06 4.01
CA VAL A 8 0.14 -4.36 3.45
C VAL A 8 1.61 -4.34 3.08
N CYS A 9 2.39 -5.18 3.77
CA CYS A 9 3.80 -5.39 3.48
C CYS A 9 4.00 -6.75 2.82
N ILE A 10 4.69 -6.78 1.67
CA ILE A 10 5.14 -8.03 1.05
C ILE A 10 6.63 -8.25 1.29
N ARG A 11 7.02 -9.48 1.60
CA ARG A 11 8.42 -9.91 1.65
C ARG A 11 8.63 -11.07 0.68
N PRO A 12 9.72 -11.09 -0.12
CA PRO A 12 10.77 -10.08 -0.20
C PRO A 12 10.29 -8.80 -0.91
N GLN A 13 10.85 -7.64 -0.55
CA GLN A 13 10.43 -6.32 -1.04
C GLN A 13 10.61 -6.11 -2.56
N ARG A 14 11.41 -6.94 -3.23
CA ARG A 14 11.49 -7.00 -4.70
C ARG A 14 10.16 -7.41 -5.37
N MET A 15 9.28 -8.08 -4.63
CA MET A 15 7.95 -8.46 -5.11
C MET A 15 6.91 -7.34 -4.99
N PHE A 16 7.27 -6.19 -4.41
CA PHE A 16 6.32 -5.10 -4.16
C PHE A 16 5.68 -4.57 -5.44
N ASP A 17 6.49 -4.30 -6.47
CA ASP A 17 5.98 -3.82 -7.77
C ASP A 17 5.14 -4.90 -8.47
N ALA A 18 5.55 -6.17 -8.28
CA ALA A 18 4.76 -7.39 -8.47
C ALA A 18 3.29 -7.27 -8.00
N MET A 19 3.17 -6.99 -6.70
CA MET A 19 1.91 -6.87 -5.98
C MET A 19 1.09 -5.67 -6.46
N VAL A 20 1.73 -4.50 -6.57
CA VAL A 20 1.07 -3.25 -7.02
C VAL A 20 0.43 -3.43 -8.40
N ARG A 21 1.09 -4.10 -9.35
CA ARG A 21 0.50 -4.38 -10.68
C ARG A 21 -0.75 -5.25 -10.61
N LYS A 22 -0.75 -6.25 -9.72
CA LYS A 22 -1.93 -7.10 -9.53
C LYS A 22 -3.07 -6.32 -8.89
N CYS A 23 -2.77 -5.43 -7.95
CA CYS A 23 -3.75 -4.50 -7.40
C CYS A 23 -4.28 -3.56 -8.50
N GLU A 24 -3.42 -2.99 -9.33
CA GLU A 24 -3.82 -2.10 -10.43
C GLU A 24 -4.74 -2.82 -11.42
N GLN A 25 -4.41 -4.06 -11.81
CA GLN A 25 -5.27 -4.86 -12.67
C GLN A 25 -6.61 -5.18 -11.99
N ALA A 26 -6.62 -5.53 -10.70
CA ALA A 26 -7.86 -5.77 -9.96
C ALA A 26 -8.73 -4.50 -9.89
N PHE A 27 -8.11 -3.32 -9.72
CA PHE A 27 -8.81 -2.03 -9.75
C PHE A 27 -9.44 -1.77 -11.13
N ARG A 28 -8.70 -1.99 -12.22
CA ARG A 28 -9.23 -1.84 -13.59
C ARG A 28 -10.37 -2.82 -13.91
N ASP A 29 -10.35 -4.00 -13.31
CA ASP A 29 -11.39 -5.02 -13.47
C ASP A 29 -12.63 -4.75 -12.58
N GLY A 30 -12.67 -3.62 -11.86
CA GLY A 30 -13.80 -3.22 -11.01
C GLY A 30 -13.92 -4.00 -9.69
N TYR A 31 -12.92 -4.82 -9.35
CA TYR A 31 -12.97 -5.69 -8.17
C TYR A 31 -13.21 -4.90 -6.87
N TYR A 32 -12.47 -3.81 -6.65
CA TYR A 32 -12.58 -3.02 -5.41
C TYR A 32 -13.83 -2.14 -5.35
N GLN A 33 -14.35 -1.69 -6.49
CA GLN A 33 -15.58 -0.86 -6.56
C GLN A 33 -16.80 -1.62 -6.02
N SER A 34 -16.81 -2.95 -6.16
CA SER A 34 -17.88 -3.81 -5.64
C SER A 34 -17.74 -4.16 -4.15
N LEU A 35 -16.58 -3.91 -3.55
CA LEU A 35 -16.17 -4.43 -2.25
C LEU A 35 -15.73 -3.34 -1.25
N GLY A 36 -15.63 -2.08 -1.69
CA GLY A 36 -15.33 -0.94 -0.83
C GLY A 36 -13.92 -0.95 -0.23
N ALA A 37 -12.98 -1.71 -0.81
CA ALA A 37 -11.62 -1.86 -0.31
C ALA A 37 -10.60 -1.40 -1.35
N GLU A 38 -10.24 -0.12 -1.38
CA GLU A 38 -9.40 0.44 -2.45
C GLU A 38 -7.94 0.65 -2.00
N PRO A 39 -6.96 0.34 -2.87
CA PRO A 39 -5.58 0.74 -2.62
C PRO A 39 -5.45 2.26 -2.77
N GLU A 40 -5.23 2.95 -1.66
CA GLU A 40 -5.19 4.42 -1.66
C GLU A 40 -3.78 4.95 -1.93
N SER A 41 -2.78 4.37 -1.28
CA SER A 41 -1.44 4.94 -1.24
C SER A 41 -0.35 3.90 -1.11
N VAL A 42 0.85 4.27 -1.57
CA VAL A 42 2.08 3.55 -1.31
C VAL A 42 2.91 4.38 -0.33
N ILE A 43 3.27 3.78 0.80
CA ILE A 43 4.16 4.36 1.79
C ILE A 43 5.55 3.78 1.63
N THR A 44 6.55 4.64 1.53
CA THR A 44 7.97 4.27 1.62
C THR A 44 8.53 4.79 2.93
N LEU A 45 9.07 3.89 3.75
CA LEU A 45 9.68 4.26 5.02
C LEU A 45 11.03 4.94 4.81
N LYS A 46 11.24 6.09 5.45
CA LYS A 46 12.55 6.76 5.53
C LYS A 46 13.28 6.43 6.83
N GLN A 47 12.53 6.05 7.86
CA GLN A 47 13.03 5.59 9.15
C GLN A 47 12.47 4.21 9.50
N PRO A 48 13.10 3.46 10.42
CA PRO A 48 12.57 2.19 10.89
C PRO A 48 11.19 2.37 11.54
N LEU A 49 10.23 1.49 11.23
CA LEU A 49 8.89 1.54 11.80
C LEU A 49 8.33 0.12 11.97
N GLY A 50 7.81 -0.21 13.16
CA GLY A 50 7.19 -1.52 13.42
C GLY A 50 8.11 -2.72 13.15
N GLY A 51 9.43 -2.56 13.39
CA GLY A 51 10.44 -3.59 13.10
C GLY A 51 10.80 -3.73 11.61
N MET A 52 10.33 -2.83 10.75
CA MET A 52 10.69 -2.78 9.33
C MET A 52 11.81 -1.75 9.11
N PRO A 53 12.82 -2.06 8.28
CA PRO A 53 13.92 -1.14 8.01
C PRO A 53 13.50 0.02 7.08
N PRO A 54 14.30 1.11 7.03
CA PRO A 54 14.17 2.14 6.02
C PRO A 54 14.19 1.57 4.59
N GLY A 55 13.48 2.20 3.68
CA GLY A 55 13.28 1.75 2.30
C GLY A 55 12.19 0.69 2.13
N THR A 56 11.60 0.18 3.22
CA THR A 56 10.44 -0.72 3.11
C THR A 56 9.25 0.02 2.51
N ARG A 57 8.64 -0.60 1.50
CA ARG A 57 7.42 -0.15 0.84
C ARG A 57 6.22 -0.91 1.39
N LEU A 58 5.14 -0.18 1.64
CA LEU A 58 3.87 -0.65 2.19
C LEU A 58 2.75 -0.12 1.31
N LEU A 59 1.73 -0.94 1.07
CA LEU A 59 0.51 -0.52 0.40
C LEU A 59 -0.53 -0.18 1.47
N TRP A 60 -0.98 1.08 1.51
CA TRP A 60 -2.08 1.53 2.35
C TRP A 60 -3.40 1.22 1.63
N VAL A 61 -4.24 0.43 2.28
CA VAL A 61 -5.55 0.01 1.78
C VAL A 61 -6.59 0.41 2.81
N CYS A 62 -7.68 1.01 2.33
CA CYS A 62 -8.80 1.39 3.16
C CYS A 62 -10.03 0.58 2.73
N GLY A 63 -10.74 -0.03 3.68
CA GLY A 63 -11.96 -0.78 3.37
C GLY A 63 -12.65 -1.43 4.56
N ASP A 64 -13.66 -2.25 4.27
CA ASP A 64 -14.37 -3.03 5.28
C ASP A 64 -13.48 -4.15 5.85
N ARG A 65 -13.65 -4.43 7.16
CA ARG A 65 -12.80 -5.33 7.97
C ARG A 65 -12.53 -6.71 7.34
N ASP A 66 -13.48 -7.24 6.58
CA ASP A 66 -13.39 -8.57 5.99
C ASP A 66 -12.43 -8.66 4.78
N PHE A 67 -11.94 -7.51 4.28
CA PHE A 67 -11.03 -7.45 3.13
C PHE A 67 -9.54 -7.44 3.49
N HIS A 68 -9.18 -7.38 4.77
CA HIS A 68 -7.78 -7.31 5.22
C HIS A 68 -7.05 -8.67 5.25
N ASN A 69 -7.27 -9.50 4.23
CA ASN A 69 -6.55 -10.75 4.02
C ASN A 69 -5.98 -10.81 2.59
N GLU A 70 -5.01 -11.71 2.36
CA GLU A 70 -4.33 -11.86 1.06
C GLU A 70 -5.32 -12.07 -0.10
N THR A 71 -6.34 -12.88 0.12
CA THR A 71 -7.38 -13.17 -0.88
C THR A 71 -8.21 -11.93 -1.20
N GLY A 72 -8.56 -11.15 -0.18
CA GLY A 72 -9.33 -9.91 -0.27
C GLY A 72 -8.55 -8.80 -0.97
N ILE A 73 -7.30 -8.54 -0.57
CA ILE A 73 -6.47 -7.46 -1.15
C ILE A 73 -6.00 -7.80 -2.57
N LEU A 74 -5.76 -9.06 -2.90
CA LEU A 74 -5.15 -9.43 -4.20
C LEU A 74 -6.08 -10.21 -5.12
N ASN A 75 -7.35 -10.37 -4.73
CA ASN A 75 -8.34 -11.19 -5.46
C ASN A 75 -7.81 -12.62 -5.77
N GLY A 76 -6.97 -13.18 -4.88
CA GLY A 76 -6.28 -14.46 -5.10
C GLY A 76 -5.36 -14.52 -6.34
N ARG A 77 -4.99 -13.37 -6.94
CA ARG A 77 -4.25 -13.32 -8.21
C ARG A 77 -2.74 -13.44 -8.08
N LEU A 78 -2.19 -13.31 -6.87
CA LEU A 78 -0.77 -13.54 -6.63
C LEU A 78 -0.53 -15.04 -6.44
N LYS A 79 -0.61 -15.80 -7.54
CA LYS A 79 -0.56 -17.27 -7.58
C LYS A 79 0.77 -17.90 -7.14
N THR A 80 1.71 -17.12 -6.61
CA THR A 80 3.08 -17.57 -6.32
C THR A 80 3.23 -18.02 -4.86
N VAL A 81 2.41 -18.98 -4.45
CA VAL A 81 2.38 -19.52 -3.07
C VAL A 81 3.79 -20.01 -2.69
N GLY A 82 4.33 -19.51 -1.57
CA GLY A 82 5.64 -19.89 -1.03
C GLY A 82 6.84 -19.00 -1.44
N LEU A 83 6.69 -18.10 -2.41
CA LEU A 83 7.75 -17.16 -2.82
C LEU A 83 7.68 -15.80 -2.12
N TYR A 84 6.58 -15.53 -1.44
CA TYR A 84 6.38 -14.29 -0.71
C TYR A 84 5.55 -14.51 0.57
N ARG A 85 5.64 -13.54 1.47
CA ARG A 85 4.83 -13.44 2.69
C ARG A 85 4.18 -12.06 2.72
N LEU A 86 2.86 -12.03 2.83
CA LEU A 86 2.09 -10.82 3.07
C LEU A 86 1.84 -10.65 4.56
N ASN A 87 2.13 -9.47 5.07
CA ASN A 87 1.77 -9.06 6.42
C ASN A 87 0.80 -7.88 6.28
N VAL A 88 -0.44 -8.08 6.74
CA VAL A 88 -1.43 -7.02 6.85
C VAL A 88 -1.35 -6.47 8.27
N ILE A 89 -1.07 -5.17 8.38
CA ILE A 89 -0.84 -4.48 9.64
C ILE A 89 -1.90 -3.39 9.76
N PRO A 90 -2.80 -3.44 10.76
CA PRO A 90 -3.74 -2.34 11.01
C PRO A 90 -2.99 -1.01 11.17
N ALA A 91 -3.48 0.06 10.54
CA ALA A 91 -2.81 1.36 10.56
C ALA A 91 -2.58 1.86 11.99
N GLU A 92 -3.57 1.64 12.87
CA GLU A 92 -3.53 1.92 14.32
C GLU A 92 -2.38 1.23 15.08
N ARG A 93 -1.79 0.14 14.55
CA ARG A 93 -0.61 -0.49 15.16
C ARG A 93 0.68 0.26 14.87
N LEU A 94 0.73 1.04 13.79
CA LEU A 94 1.91 1.78 13.37
C LEU A 94 1.81 3.27 13.68
N PHE A 95 0.58 3.79 13.62
CA PHE A 95 0.22 5.17 13.87
C PHE A 95 -0.79 5.21 15.02
N SER A 96 -0.46 5.94 16.09
CA SER A 96 -1.26 5.91 17.32
C SER A 96 -2.59 6.66 17.17
N CYS A 97 -2.61 7.67 16.29
CA CYS A 97 -3.77 8.47 15.91
C CYS A 97 -3.44 9.32 14.67
N ASP A 98 -4.43 10.03 14.12
CA ASP A 98 -4.24 10.96 12.98
C ASP A 98 -3.27 12.11 13.29
N SER A 99 -3.03 12.39 14.58
CA SER A 99 -2.05 13.38 15.06
C SER A 99 -0.68 12.80 15.38
N ASP A 100 -0.39 11.55 14.98
CA ASP A 100 0.93 10.94 15.18
C ASP A 100 2.00 11.79 14.47
N ALA A 101 3.11 12.07 15.17
CA ALA A 101 4.23 12.85 14.62
C ALA A 101 4.79 12.26 13.31
N LYS A 102 4.62 10.94 13.10
CA LYS A 102 5.01 10.25 11.87
C LYS A 102 4.12 10.57 10.67
N LEU A 103 2.88 11.02 10.90
CA LEU A 103 1.93 11.44 9.86
C LEU A 103 1.93 12.96 9.66
N HIS A 104 2.61 13.71 10.53
CA HIS A 104 2.70 15.16 10.40
C HIS A 104 3.31 15.57 9.05
N GLY A 105 2.60 16.39 8.28
CA GLY A 105 2.99 16.83 6.94
C GLY A 105 2.67 15.84 5.81
N ILE A 106 2.10 14.67 6.12
CA ILE A 106 1.62 13.71 5.12
C ILE A 106 0.18 14.07 4.77
N LYS A 107 -0.03 14.35 3.50
CA LYS A 107 -1.36 14.62 2.95
C LYS A 107 -1.97 13.30 2.50
N LEU A 108 -3.05 12.88 3.18
CA LEU A 108 -3.79 11.66 2.90
C LEU A 108 -4.96 11.86 1.91
N ASP A 109 -5.23 13.10 1.51
CA ASP A 109 -6.24 13.44 0.50
C ASP A 109 -6.00 12.72 -0.84
N ALA A 110 -7.09 12.38 -1.52
CA ALA A 110 -7.04 11.72 -2.83
C ALA A 110 -6.36 12.59 -3.89
N ASP A 111 -6.47 13.92 -3.75
CA ASP A 111 -5.93 14.89 -4.71
C ASP A 111 -4.41 15.07 -4.62
N SER A 112 -3.79 14.71 -3.49
CA SER A 112 -2.33 14.81 -3.36
C SER A 112 -1.63 13.62 -4.01
N LYS A 113 -0.90 13.92 -5.10
CA LYS A 113 -0.05 12.95 -5.81
C LYS A 113 1.04 12.34 -4.94
N SER A 114 1.68 13.14 -4.09
CA SER A 114 2.72 12.68 -3.18
C SER A 114 2.92 13.66 -2.02
N SER A 115 3.27 13.14 -0.86
CA SER A 115 3.65 13.91 0.31
C SER A 115 4.78 13.21 1.05
N GLU A 116 5.63 13.96 1.74
CA GLU A 116 6.82 13.41 2.39
C GLU A 116 7.14 14.18 3.65
N ASN A 117 7.62 13.47 4.67
CA ASN A 117 8.14 14.05 5.88
C ASN A 117 9.46 13.36 6.29
N THR A 118 9.88 13.53 7.55
CA THR A 118 11.12 12.95 8.08
C THR A 118 11.06 11.43 8.21
N TYR A 119 9.88 10.86 8.42
CA TYR A 119 9.67 9.45 8.75
C TYR A 119 9.29 8.59 7.55
N LEU A 120 8.46 9.13 6.65
CA LEU A 120 7.89 8.39 5.54
C LEU A 120 7.60 9.30 4.35
N ARG A 121 7.44 8.65 3.20
CA ARG A 121 6.96 9.24 1.96
C ARG A 121 5.70 8.52 1.54
N ARG A 122 4.64 9.26 1.28
CA ARG A 122 3.40 8.78 0.66
C ARG A 122 3.40 9.16 -0.81
N ASP A 123 3.13 8.19 -1.66
CA ASP A 123 2.72 8.41 -3.04
C ASP A 123 1.28 7.89 -3.19
N SER A 124 0.40 8.64 -3.87
CA SER A 124 -0.93 8.11 -4.18
C SER A 124 -0.77 6.87 -5.06
N PHE A 125 -1.70 5.92 -4.95
CA PHE A 125 -1.61 4.66 -5.69
C PHE A 125 -1.45 4.90 -7.21
N GLN A 126 -2.27 5.81 -7.77
CA GLN A 126 -2.21 6.18 -9.18
C GLN A 126 -0.88 6.82 -9.59
N ASN A 127 -0.32 7.71 -8.75
CA ASN A 127 0.95 8.35 -9.04
C ASN A 127 2.11 7.34 -8.97
N TYR A 128 2.05 6.38 -8.04
CA TYR A 128 3.04 5.31 -7.94
C TYR A 128 2.99 4.38 -9.17
N THR A 129 1.80 3.94 -9.60
CA THR A 129 1.68 3.07 -10.79
C THR A 129 2.19 3.79 -12.04
N GLN A 130 1.84 5.06 -12.25
CA GLN A 130 2.35 5.86 -13.37
C GLN A 130 3.89 5.91 -13.40
N ARG A 131 4.53 6.22 -12.27
CA ARG A 131 5.99 6.25 -12.17
C ARG A 131 6.63 4.88 -12.39
N MET A 132 5.98 3.83 -11.89
CA MET A 132 6.44 2.45 -12.11
C MET A 132 6.45 2.12 -13.61
N HIS A 133 5.38 2.43 -14.34
CA HIS A 133 5.31 2.21 -15.80
C HIS A 133 6.37 3.04 -16.54
N SER A 134 6.53 4.33 -16.22
CA SER A 134 7.55 5.18 -16.85
C SER A 134 8.98 4.69 -16.60
N ARG A 135 9.27 4.12 -15.42
CA ARG A 135 10.59 3.57 -15.11
C ARG A 135 10.89 2.34 -15.97
N GLU A 136 9.90 1.49 -16.21
CA GLU A 136 10.07 0.30 -17.05
C GLU A 136 10.27 0.63 -18.53
N GLU A 137 9.63 1.68 -19.02
CA GLU A 137 9.83 2.16 -20.41
C GLU A 137 11.26 2.65 -20.65
N ILE A 138 11.91 3.20 -19.63
CA ILE A 138 13.32 3.64 -19.71
C ILE A 138 14.29 2.46 -19.63
N GLU A 139 13.91 1.37 -18.94
CA GLU A 139 14.74 0.17 -18.76
C GLU A 139 14.57 -0.85 -19.91
N ARG A 140 13.69 -0.59 -20.89
CA ARG A 140 13.48 -1.39 -22.12
C ARG A 140 14.29 -0.86 -23.30
#